data_AF-A0A844FT62-F1
#
_entry.id   AF-A0A844FT62-F1
#
_cell.length_a   1.000
_cell.length_b   1.000
_cell.length_c   1.000
_cell.angle_alpha   90.00
_cell.angle_beta   90.00
_cell.angle_gamma   90.00
#
_symmetry.space_group_name_H-M   'P 1'
#
loop_
_entity.id
_entity.type
_entity.pdbx_description
1 polymer ?
#
loop_
_entity_poly.entity_id
_entity_poly.type
_entity_poly.pdbx_seq_one_letter_code
_entity_poly.pdbx_strand_id
1 'polypeptide(L)'
;MKNHHTSLFLIELLLGILAFLLASALCIELFAKSYLLNQDSKNLTNATRIASNVAEIYKAHKLESSYSPTTYFNSSWVKVNHQDENVMHYTISDHILHIQIKHKNKTIYKLSVNQGSEADA
;
A
#
# COMPACT_ATOMS: atom_id res chain seq x y z
N MET A 1 29.40 -38.83 -45.45
CA MET A 1 29.34 -38.80 -43.96
C MET A 1 28.30 -37.78 -43.57
N LYS A 2 27.10 -38.20 -43.12
CA LYS A 2 25.93 -37.32 -42.97
C LYS A 2 25.92 -36.68 -41.57
N ASN A 3 26.26 -35.40 -41.50
CA ASN A 3 26.35 -34.61 -40.27
C ASN A 3 24.98 -34.01 -39.85
N HIS A 4 23.92 -34.81 -39.76
CA HIS A 4 22.58 -34.32 -39.39
C HIS A 4 22.31 -34.29 -37.87
N HIS A 5 23.04 -35.07 -37.08
CA HIS A 5 22.79 -35.20 -35.64
C HIS A 5 23.23 -33.98 -34.82
N THR A 6 24.34 -33.32 -35.21
CA THR A 6 24.89 -32.17 -34.48
C THR A 6 24.02 -30.93 -34.64
N SER A 7 23.36 -30.76 -35.80
CA SER A 7 22.48 -29.61 -36.06
C SER A 7 21.17 -29.66 -35.26
N LEU A 8 20.61 -30.85 -35.03
CA LEU A 8 19.37 -31.03 -34.29
C LEU A 8 19.55 -30.73 -32.79
N PHE A 9 20.65 -31.19 -32.21
CA PHE A 9 21.00 -30.90 -30.81
C PHE A 9 21.27 -29.40 -30.58
N LEU A 10 21.96 -28.74 -31.51
CA LEU A 10 22.23 -27.31 -31.43
C LEU A 10 20.94 -26.47 -31.49
N ILE A 11 19.96 -26.88 -32.31
CA ILE A 11 18.65 -26.20 -32.38
C ILE A 11 17.84 -26.41 -31.11
N GLU A 12 17.84 -27.62 -30.54
CA GLU A 12 17.14 -27.91 -29.29
C GLU A 12 17.70 -27.08 -28.12
N LEU A 13 19.03 -26.99 -28.03
CA LEU A 13 19.69 -26.13 -27.05
C LEU A 13 19.37 -24.65 -27.26
N LEU A 14 19.38 -24.19 -28.52
CA LEU A 14 19.03 -22.79 -28.85
C LEU A 14 17.58 -22.47 -28.45
N LEU A 15 16.63 -23.36 -28.75
CA LEU A 15 15.23 -23.22 -28.36
C LEU A 15 15.06 -23.26 -26.84
N GLY A 16 15.80 -24.11 -26.13
CA GLY A 16 15.80 -24.17 -24.67
C GLY A 16 16.32 -22.87 -24.04
N ILE A 17 17.43 -22.32 -24.55
CA ILE A 17 17.97 -21.04 -24.09
C ILE A 17 16.99 -19.91 -24.41
N LEU A 18 16.39 -19.88 -25.61
CA LEU A 18 15.39 -18.89 -25.97
C LEU A 18 14.18 -18.92 -25.03
N ALA A 19 13.65 -20.11 -24.73
CA ALA A 19 12.55 -20.28 -23.79
C ALA A 19 12.92 -19.82 -22.37
N PHE A 20 14.14 -20.13 -21.92
CA PHE A 20 14.64 -19.69 -20.62
C PHE A 20 14.84 -18.17 -20.56
N LEU A 21 15.34 -17.55 -21.63
CA LEU A 21 15.48 -16.11 -21.75
C LEU A 21 14.12 -15.41 -21.70
N LEU A 22 13.12 -15.90 -22.45
CA LEU A 22 11.76 -15.38 -22.39
C LEU A 22 11.15 -15.51 -20.99
N ALA A 23 11.29 -16.68 -20.36
CA ALA A 23 10.79 -16.91 -19.01
C ALA A 23 11.46 -15.98 -18.00
N SER A 24 12.78 -15.82 -18.04
CA SER A 24 13.52 -14.92 -17.14
C SER A 24 13.11 -13.46 -17.30
N ALA A 25 12.89 -12.98 -18.52
CA ALA A 25 12.41 -11.63 -18.78
C ALA A 25 11.02 -11.40 -18.14
N LEU A 26 10.09 -12.34 -18.32
CA LEU A 26 8.76 -12.27 -17.71
C LEU A 26 8.84 -12.32 -16.18
N CYS A 27 9.68 -13.19 -15.62
CA CYS A 27 9.86 -13.31 -14.18
C CYS A 27 10.37 -12.00 -13.55
N ILE A 28 11.32 -11.30 -14.19
CA ILE A 28 11.83 -10.02 -13.72
C ILE A 28 10.74 -8.95 -13.78
N GLU A 29 9.96 -8.91 -14.85
CA GLU A 29 8.87 -7.94 -15.01
C GLU A 29 7.77 -8.15 -13.95
N LEU A 30 7.35 -9.40 -13.73
CA LEU A 30 6.39 -9.76 -12.71
C LEU A 30 6.89 -9.44 -11.30
N PHE A 31 8.18 -9.68 -11.04
CA PHE A 31 8.81 -9.34 -9.77
C PHE A 31 8.81 -7.82 -9.53
N ALA A 32 9.21 -7.03 -10.52
CA ALA A 32 9.20 -5.57 -10.42
C ALA A 32 7.79 -5.03 -10.16
N LYS A 33 6.78 -5.54 -10.87
CA LYS A 33 5.37 -5.18 -10.64
C LYS A 33 4.91 -5.55 -9.24
N SER A 34 5.22 -6.77 -8.79
CA SER A 34 4.86 -7.25 -7.46
C SER A 34 5.53 -6.45 -6.35
N TYR A 35 6.77 -6.01 -6.56
CA TYR A 35 7.49 -5.15 -5.62
C TYR A 35 6.79 -3.79 -5.44
N LEU A 36 6.38 -3.15 -6.53
CA LEU A 36 5.61 -1.90 -6.48
C LEU A 36 4.26 -2.10 -5.79
N LEU A 37 3.53 -3.17 -6.15
CA LEU A 37 2.25 -3.50 -5.53
C LEU A 37 2.39 -3.77 -4.01
N ASN A 38 3.47 -4.43 -3.60
CA ASN A 38 3.77 -4.67 -2.19
C ASN A 38 4.03 -3.35 -1.45
N GLN A 39 4.73 -2.40 -2.08
CA GLN A 39 4.96 -1.08 -1.49
C GLN A 39 3.64 -0.31 -1.32
N ASP A 40 2.76 -0.34 -2.31
CA ASP A 40 1.43 0.25 -2.23
C ASP A 40 0.58 -0.42 -1.15
N SER A 41 0.65 -1.75 -1.04
CA SER A 41 -0.05 -2.53 -0.01
C SER A 41 0.43 -2.21 1.39
N LYS A 42 1.74 -1.97 1.58
CA LYS A 42 2.30 -1.48 2.86
C LYS A 42 1.76 -0.10 3.22
N ASN A 43 1.72 0.81 2.24
CA ASN A 43 1.16 2.14 2.44
C ASN A 43 -0.31 2.07 2.84
N LEU A 44 -1.11 1.26 2.14
CA LEU A 44 -2.51 1.06 2.46
C LEU A 44 -2.71 0.43 3.85
N THR A 45 -1.91 -0.59 4.20
CA THR A 45 -1.95 -1.23 5.52
C THR A 45 -1.68 -0.22 6.64
N ASN A 46 -0.66 0.61 6.48
CA ASN A 46 -0.33 1.64 7.47
C ASN A 46 -1.41 2.73 7.54
N ALA A 47 -1.98 3.14 6.41
CA ALA A 47 -3.09 4.08 6.38
C ALA A 47 -4.29 3.55 7.19
N THR A 48 -4.71 2.31 6.90
CA THR A 48 -5.80 1.65 7.62
C THR A 48 -5.50 1.58 9.11
N ARG A 49 -4.28 1.17 9.50
CA ARG A 49 -3.86 1.11 10.91
C ARG A 49 -4.00 2.46 11.62
N ILE A 50 -3.55 3.54 10.98
CA ILE A 50 -3.66 4.89 11.57
C ILE A 50 -5.10 5.33 11.66
N ALA A 51 -5.89 5.15 10.60
CA ALA A 51 -7.29 5.51 10.61
C ALA A 51 -8.08 4.74 11.69
N SER A 52 -7.82 3.44 11.86
CA SER A 52 -8.41 2.65 12.94
C SER A 52 -7.99 3.15 14.31
N ASN A 53 -6.70 3.41 14.54
CA ASN A 53 -6.22 3.97 15.81
C ASN A 53 -6.87 5.32 16.12
N VAL A 54 -7.01 6.19 15.12
CA VAL A 54 -7.68 7.51 15.25
C VAL A 54 -9.17 7.32 15.56
N ALA A 55 -9.83 6.37 14.91
CA ALA A 55 -11.22 6.02 15.18
C ALA A 55 -11.42 5.50 16.61
N GLU A 56 -10.53 4.64 17.10
CA GLU A 56 -10.56 4.14 18.49
C GLU A 56 -10.40 5.28 19.49
N ILE A 57 -9.47 6.21 19.23
CA ILE A 57 -9.25 7.39 20.08
C ILE A 57 -10.46 8.33 20.06
N TYR A 58 -11.14 8.44 18.92
CA TYR A 58 -12.38 9.21 18.81
C TYR A 58 -13.54 8.58 19.60
N LYS A 59 -13.70 7.26 19.54
CA LYS A 59 -14.64 6.52 20.41
C LYS A 59 -14.30 6.72 21.89
N ALA A 60 -13.01 6.81 22.23
CA ALA A 60 -12.54 7.10 23.58
C ALA A 60 -12.65 8.59 23.99
N HIS A 61 -13.23 9.46 23.16
CA HIS A 61 -13.38 10.90 23.40
C HIS A 61 -12.06 11.65 23.66
N LYS A 62 -10.94 11.15 23.11
CA LYS A 62 -9.58 11.69 23.29
C LYS A 62 -8.95 12.22 22.01
N LEU A 63 -9.76 12.46 20.97
CA LEU A 63 -9.22 12.81 19.66
C LEU A 63 -8.50 14.15 19.65
N GLU A 64 -9.17 15.21 20.13
CA GLU A 64 -8.66 16.58 20.15
C GLU A 64 -7.38 16.74 20.98
N SER A 65 -7.15 15.87 21.98
CA SER A 65 -5.95 15.91 22.82
C SER A 65 -4.77 15.11 22.24
N SER A 66 -5.02 14.24 21.25
CA SER A 66 -4.01 13.30 20.71
C SER A 66 -3.63 13.58 19.26
N TYR A 67 -4.52 14.21 18.49
CA TYR A 67 -4.32 14.54 17.07
C TYR A 67 -4.86 15.91 16.70
N SER A 68 -4.07 16.66 15.93
CA SER A 68 -4.56 17.84 15.21
C SER A 68 -5.35 17.42 13.96
N PRO A 69 -6.34 18.23 13.51
CA PRO A 69 -7.18 17.94 12.34
C PRO A 69 -6.42 17.58 11.07
N THR A 70 -5.20 18.10 10.93
CA THR A 70 -4.26 17.68 9.89
C THR A 70 -2.95 17.27 10.55
N THR A 71 -2.57 16.01 10.36
CA THR A 71 -1.31 15.45 10.88
C THR A 71 -0.49 14.90 9.72
N TYR A 72 0.80 15.23 9.69
CA TYR A 72 1.73 14.80 8.65
C TYR A 72 2.54 13.59 9.10
N PHE A 73 2.89 12.74 8.14
CA PHE A 73 3.70 11.55 8.35
C PHE A 73 4.81 11.50 7.30
N ASN A 74 5.97 11.01 7.68
CA ASN A 74 7.04 10.72 6.72
C ASN A 74 6.77 9.42 5.93
N SER A 75 7.69 9.05 5.04
CA SER A 75 7.65 7.80 4.26
C SER A 75 7.62 6.53 5.12
N SER A 76 8.05 6.61 6.38
CA SER A 76 8.04 5.52 7.37
C SER A 76 6.80 5.53 8.26
N TRP A 77 5.78 6.34 7.93
CA TRP A 77 4.52 6.44 8.68
C TRP A 77 4.69 6.90 10.15
N VAL A 78 5.74 7.68 10.41
CA VAL A 78 6.01 8.33 11.70
C VAL A 78 5.52 9.78 11.65
N LYS A 79 4.87 10.24 12.72
CA LYS A 79 4.36 11.62 12.82
C LYS A 79 5.51 12.64 12.66
N VAL A 80 5.29 13.65 11.83
CA VAL A 80 6.22 14.77 11.62
C VAL A 80 5.47 16.10 11.70
N ASN A 81 6.18 17.16 12.08
CA ASN A 81 5.61 18.51 12.22
C ASN A 81 5.69 19.34 10.93
N HIS A 82 6.19 18.76 9.84
CA HIS A 82 6.35 19.43 8.55
C HIS A 82 5.43 18.81 7.50
N GLN A 83 5.02 19.61 6.51
CA GLN A 83 4.30 19.08 5.35
C GLN A 83 5.17 18.07 4.62
N ASP A 84 4.71 16.82 4.58
CA ASP A 84 5.40 15.67 4.00
C ASP A 84 4.42 14.92 3.07
N GLU A 85 4.90 13.88 2.41
CA GLU A 85 4.17 13.12 1.39
C GLU A 85 2.89 12.46 1.93
N ASN A 86 2.86 12.10 3.21
CA ASN A 86 1.72 11.44 3.84
C ASN A 86 0.97 12.38 4.76
N VAL A 87 -0.33 12.55 4.51
CA VAL A 87 -1.18 13.48 5.25
C VAL A 87 -2.44 12.76 5.69
N MET A 88 -2.74 12.84 6.98
CA MET A 88 -4.04 12.47 7.52
C MET A 88 -4.82 13.73 7.81
N HIS A 89 -6.04 13.80 7.27
CA HIS A 89 -7.02 14.82 7.57
C HIS A 89 -8.22 14.15 8.23
N TYR A 90 -8.71 14.71 9.32
CA TYR A 90 -9.97 14.30 9.90
C TYR A 90 -10.94 15.47 10.02
N THR A 91 -12.22 15.17 9.89
CA THR A 91 -13.32 16.12 10.06
C THR A 91 -14.43 15.44 10.83
N ILE A 92 -14.97 16.11 11.84
CA ILE A 92 -16.12 15.61 12.58
C ILE A 92 -17.35 16.36 12.05
N SER A 93 -18.39 15.63 11.66
CA SER A 93 -19.67 16.18 11.21
C SER A 93 -20.79 15.27 11.72
N ASP A 94 -21.79 15.85 12.40
CA ASP A 94 -22.95 15.11 12.92
C ASP A 94 -22.61 13.84 13.73
N HIS A 95 -21.60 13.90 14.62
CA HIS A 95 -21.07 12.76 15.41
C HIS A 95 -20.43 11.63 14.59
N ILE A 96 -20.17 11.88 13.31
CA ILE A 96 -19.42 11.01 12.42
C ILE A 96 -18.04 11.62 12.22
N LEU A 97 -17.01 10.86 12.56
CA LEU A 97 -15.63 11.17 12.23
C LEU A 97 -15.33 10.68 10.82
N HIS A 98 -15.01 11.60 9.92
CA HIS A 98 -14.47 11.31 8.61
C HIS A 98 -12.95 11.42 8.64
N ILE A 99 -12.24 10.34 8.33
CA ILE A 99 -10.79 10.27 8.24
C ILE A 99 -10.42 10.07 6.77
N GLN A 100 -9.50 10.89 6.26
CA GLN A 100 -8.94 10.78 4.93
C GLN A 100 -7.42 10.74 5.01
N ILE A 101 -6.81 9.72 4.41
CA ILE A 101 -5.36 9.59 4.35
C ILE A 101 -4.91 9.70 2.90
N LYS A 102 -3.99 10.64 2.66
CA LYS A 102 -3.40 10.94 1.37
C LYS A 102 -1.92 10.58 1.38
N HIS A 103 -1.44 9.97 0.31
CA HIS A 103 -0.03 9.75 0.02
C HIS A 103 0.27 10.41 -1.34
N LYS A 104 1.23 11.34 -1.38
CA LYS A 104 1.58 12.15 -2.58
C LYS A 104 0.35 12.83 -3.19
N ASN A 105 -0.46 13.46 -2.35
CA ASN A 105 -1.72 14.14 -2.71
C ASN A 105 -2.84 13.23 -3.30
N LYS A 106 -2.61 11.92 -3.45
CA LYS A 106 -3.64 10.94 -3.82
C LYS A 106 -4.27 10.37 -2.55
N THR A 107 -5.60 10.34 -2.49
CA THR A 107 -6.28 9.68 -1.36
C THR A 107 -6.14 8.17 -1.52
N ILE A 108 -5.54 7.51 -0.53
CA ILE A 108 -5.32 6.06 -0.55
C ILE A 108 -6.28 5.32 0.38
N TYR A 109 -6.84 6.01 1.39
CA TYR A 109 -7.79 5.42 2.32
C TYR A 109 -8.76 6.46 2.88
N LYS A 110 -9.99 6.03 3.14
CA LYS A 110 -11.05 6.81 3.77
C LYS A 110 -11.80 5.94 4.77
N LEU A 111 -12.09 6.48 5.94
CA LEU A 111 -12.88 5.82 6.98
C LEU A 111 -13.89 6.80 7.54
N SER A 112 -15.10 6.33 7.85
CA SER A 112 -16.13 7.14 8.51
C SER A 112 -16.64 6.35 9.71
N VAL A 113 -16.59 6.95 10.90
CA VAL A 113 -16.88 6.27 12.17
C VAL A 113 -17.90 7.06 12.95
N ASN A 114 -19.01 6.42 13.29
CA ASN A 114 -20.03 6.97 14.18
C ASN A 114 -19.62 6.75 15.64
N GLN A 115 -19.87 7.73 16.52
CA GLN A 115 -19.69 7.57 17.96
C GLN A 115 -20.64 6.56 18.63
N GLY A 116 -21.67 6.05 17.96
CA GLY A 116 -22.62 5.10 18.55
C GLY A 116 -22.88 3.84 17.73
N SER A 117 -22.35 2.70 18.21
CA SER A 117 -23.07 1.42 18.35
C SER A 117 -22.10 0.36 18.92
N GLU A 118 -21.78 0.47 20.20
CA GLU A 118 -21.32 -0.65 21.03
C GLU A 118 -21.97 -0.49 22.40
N ALA A 119 -23.29 -0.68 22.42
CA ALA A 119 -24.13 -0.66 23.61
C ALA A 119 -25.03 -1.91 23.66
N ASP A 120 -24.58 -3.05 23.11
CA ASP A 120 -25.26 -4.34 23.25
C ASP A 120 -24.23 -5.48 23.34
N ALA A 121 -23.75 -5.75 24.56
CA ALA A 121 -23.24 -7.04 25.02
C ALA A 121 -23.22 -7.08 26.56
#